data_AF-A0A6M4NMS6-F1
#
_entry.id   AF-A0A6M4NMS6-F1
#
_cell.length_a   1.000
_cell.length_b   1.000
_cell.length_c   1.000
_cell.angle_alpha   90.00
_cell.angle_beta   90.00
_cell.angle_gamma   90.00
#
_symmetry.space_group_name_H-M   'P 1'
#
loop_
_entity.id
_entity.type
_entity.pdbx_description
1 polymer ?
#
loop_
_entity_poly.entity_id
_entity_poly.type
_entity_poly.pdbx_seq_one_letter_code
_entity_poly.pdbx_strand_id
1 'polypeptide(L)'
;MPLVEKLLDKCPSMVIVISSSWRECASITYLKSLFRLPYRDKVIGATDSVYLKPNQSGVRAAECEDFVFSHRVKAFICLDDDESLFPVGYPHLQKTNYYTGLTESDLAALNTRYHLLMKRWAS
;
A
#
# COMPACT_ATOMS: atom_id res chain seq x y z
N MET A 1 -2.85 4.15 -12.94
CA MET A 1 -3.80 3.90 -11.81
C MET A 1 -4.50 5.21 -11.41
N PRO A 2 -5.59 5.65 -12.09
CA PRO A 2 -6.03 7.06 -12.05
C PRO A 2 -6.38 7.61 -10.66
N LEU A 3 -7.11 6.87 -9.84
CA LEU A 3 -7.53 7.35 -8.51
C LEU A 3 -6.37 7.35 -7.50
N VAL A 4 -5.47 6.36 -7.58
CA VAL A 4 -4.23 6.37 -6.79
C VAL A 4 -3.37 7.58 -7.15
N GLU A 5 -3.25 7.90 -8.44
CA GLU A 5 -2.51 9.08 -8.90
C GLU A 5 -3.15 10.38 -8.38
N LYS A 6 -4.48 10.48 -8.39
CA LYS A 6 -5.23 11.60 -7.79
C LYS A 6 -4.99 11.74 -6.27
N LEU A 7 -4.78 10.63 -5.56
CA LEU A 7 -4.39 10.65 -4.15
C LEU A 7 -2.98 11.20 -3.97
N LEU A 8 -2.03 10.76 -4.80
CA LEU A 8 -0.62 11.19 -4.74
C LEU A 8 -0.47 12.70 -4.99
N ASP A 9 -1.31 13.29 -5.85
CA ASP A 9 -1.34 14.75 -6.08
C ASP A 9 -1.67 15.52 -4.79
N LYS A 10 -2.51 14.96 -3.91
CA LYS A 10 -2.91 15.57 -2.63
C LYS A 10 -1.96 15.22 -1.48
N CYS A 11 -1.20 14.14 -1.63
CA CYS A 11 -0.36 13.55 -0.59
C CYS A 11 1.11 13.53 -1.05
N PRO A 12 1.80 14.69 -1.11
CA PRO A 12 3.10 14.80 -1.77
C PRO A 12 4.21 13.94 -1.14
N SER A 13 4.12 13.64 0.16
CA SER A 13 5.08 12.77 0.87
C SER A 13 4.76 11.28 0.75
N MET A 14 3.62 10.93 0.14
CA MET A 14 3.25 9.54 -0.09
C MET A 14 4.08 8.95 -1.24
N VAL A 15 4.50 7.71 -1.02
CA VAL A 15 5.17 6.83 -1.99
C VAL A 15 4.45 5.47 -1.96
N ILE A 16 4.68 4.67 -2.99
CA ILE A 16 4.06 3.37 -3.21
C ILE A 16 5.12 2.28 -3.07
N VAL A 17 4.78 1.25 -2.31
CA VAL A 17 5.48 -0.02 -2.25
C VAL A 17 4.50 -1.10 -2.71
N ILE A 18 4.91 -1.93 -3.67
CA ILE A 18 4.06 -2.98 -4.21
C ILE A 18 4.14 -4.24 -3.34
N SER A 19 3.01 -4.67 -2.80
CA SER A 19 2.92 -5.93 -2.05
C SER A 19 2.12 -7.02 -2.77
N SER A 20 1.76 -6.82 -4.04
CA SER A 20 1.01 -7.80 -4.85
C SER A 20 1.85 -9.02 -5.26
N SER A 21 1.21 -10.16 -5.53
CA SER A 21 1.85 -11.35 -6.12
C SER A 21 2.49 -11.07 -7.49
N TRP A 22 2.07 -10.00 -8.17
CA TRP A 22 2.68 -9.57 -9.43
C TRP A 22 4.17 -9.26 -9.29
N ARG A 23 4.64 -8.91 -8.08
CA ARG A 23 6.07 -8.68 -7.83
C ARG A 23 6.93 -9.94 -8.03
N GLU A 24 6.33 -11.13 -7.97
CA GLU A 24 7.04 -12.41 -8.11
C GLU A 24 7.29 -12.78 -9.58
N CYS A 25 6.49 -12.24 -10.50
CA CYS A 25 6.56 -12.58 -11.93
C CYS A 25 6.78 -11.38 -12.86
N ALA A 26 6.63 -10.15 -12.36
CA ALA A 26 6.80 -8.93 -13.14
C ALA A 26 8.03 -8.13 -12.70
N SER A 27 8.71 -7.51 -13.65
CA SER A 27 9.81 -6.60 -13.36
C SER A 27 9.32 -5.31 -12.71
N ILE A 28 10.16 -4.68 -11.88
CA ILE A 28 9.86 -3.36 -11.31
C ILE A 28 9.56 -2.30 -12.39
N THR A 29 10.23 -2.39 -13.54
CA THR A 29 9.97 -1.54 -14.70
C THR A 29 8.54 -1.69 -15.22
N TYR A 30 8.04 -2.93 -15.31
CA TYR A 30 6.66 -3.19 -15.69
C TYR A 30 5.68 -2.65 -14.65
N LEU A 31 5.91 -2.92 -13.36
CA LEU A 31 5.04 -2.42 -12.29
C LEU A 31 4.96 -0.89 -12.27
N LYS A 32 6.09 -0.20 -12.48
CA LYS A 32 6.13 1.25 -12.66
C LYS A 32 5.34 1.70 -13.89
N SER A 33 5.35 0.93 -14.97
CA SER A 33 4.65 1.29 -16.22
C SER A 33 3.12 1.38 -16.08
N LEU A 34 2.53 0.76 -15.04
CA LEU A 34 1.10 0.85 -14.70
C LEU A 34 0.66 2.25 -14.24
N PHE A 35 1.63 3.12 -13.99
CA PHE A 35 1.43 4.51 -13.59
C PHE A 35 1.83 5.47 -14.73
N ARG A 36 1.12 6.59 -14.83
CA ARG A 36 1.53 7.68 -15.72
C ARG A 36 2.92 8.19 -15.34
N LEU A 37 3.65 8.70 -16.34
CA LEU A 37 5.07 9.06 -16.25
C LEU A 37 5.43 9.88 -14.99
N PRO A 38 4.67 10.92 -14.58
CA PRO A 38 4.99 11.71 -13.38
C PRO A 38 4.94 10.94 -12.04
N TYR A 39 4.27 9.79 -12.01
CA TYR A 39 4.04 9.01 -10.79
C TYR A 39 4.90 7.75 -10.71
N ARG A 40 5.66 7.42 -11.76
CA ARG A 40 6.48 6.19 -11.77
C ARG A 40 7.55 6.18 -10.69
N ASP A 41 8.09 7.35 -10.36
CA ASP A 41 9.07 7.52 -9.28
C ASP A 41 8.45 7.53 -7.89
N LYS A 42 7.11 7.60 -7.80
CA LYS A 42 6.40 7.36 -6.55
C LYS A 42 6.40 5.88 -6.18
N VAL A 43 6.59 4.96 -7.12
CA VAL A 43 6.78 3.53 -6.83
C VAL A 43 8.25 3.30 -6.48
N ILE A 44 8.53 3.13 -5.20
CA ILE A 44 9.91 3.06 -4.69
C ILE A 44 10.44 1.63 -4.55
N GLY A 45 9.56 0.63 -4.62
CA GLY A 45 9.96 -0.78 -4.50
C GLY A 45 8.77 -1.72 -4.33
N ALA A 46 9.07 -2.92 -3.85
CA ALA A 46 8.12 -3.95 -3.52
C ALA A 46 8.48 -4.60 -2.17
N THR A 47 7.52 -5.22 -1.50
CA THR A 47 7.80 -6.04 -0.32
C THR A 47 8.45 -7.36 -0.73
N ASP A 48 9.29 -7.93 0.13
CA ASP A 48 9.74 -9.31 -0.03
C ASP A 48 8.60 -10.30 0.29
N SER A 49 8.74 -11.54 -0.14
CA SER A 49 7.82 -12.62 0.22
C SER A 49 8.19 -13.20 1.57
N VAL A 50 7.21 -13.29 2.48
CA VAL A 50 7.40 -13.84 3.82
C VAL A 50 6.68 -15.19 3.91
N TYR A 51 7.38 -16.19 4.43
CA TYR A 51 6.77 -17.48 4.74
C TYR A 51 6.19 -17.48 6.15
N LEU A 52 4.88 -17.66 6.24
CA LEU A 52 4.20 -17.88 7.50
C LEU A 52 4.21 -19.36 7.89
N LYS A 53 4.20 -19.64 9.20
CA LYS A 53 4.05 -21.01 9.69
C LYS A 53 2.64 -21.52 9.35
N PRO A 54 2.46 -22.85 9.25
CA PRO A 54 1.13 -23.45 9.12
C PRO A 54 0.18 -22.90 10.20
N ASN A 55 -1.04 -22.54 9.81
CA ASN A 55 -2.09 -21.93 10.65
C ASN A 55 -1.89 -20.46 11.06
N GLN A 56 -0.87 -19.76 10.56
CA GLN A 56 -0.80 -18.30 10.67
C GLN A 56 -1.49 -17.64 9.47
N SER A 57 -2.37 -16.68 9.73
CA SER A 57 -2.99 -15.82 8.72
C SER A 57 -2.25 -14.47 8.65
N GLY A 58 -2.61 -13.65 7.67
CA GLY A 58 -2.06 -12.29 7.60
C GLY A 58 -0.75 -12.18 6.83
N VAL A 59 -0.50 -13.03 5.82
CA VAL A 59 0.78 -13.04 5.08
C VAL A 59 1.11 -11.67 4.50
N ARG A 60 0.12 -10.96 3.95
CA ARG A 60 0.33 -9.64 3.37
C ARG A 60 0.64 -8.59 4.45
N ALA A 61 -0.01 -8.69 5.59
CA ALA A 61 0.33 -7.85 6.74
C ALA A 61 1.78 -8.09 7.16
N ALA A 62 2.21 -9.34 7.27
CA ALA A 62 3.60 -9.67 7.65
C ALA A 62 4.62 -9.13 6.64
N GLU A 63 4.37 -9.25 5.34
CA GLU A 63 5.22 -8.66 4.29
C GLU A 63 5.32 -7.14 4.41
N CYS A 64 4.19 -6.47 4.67
CA CYS A 64 4.18 -5.01 4.83
C CYS A 64 4.91 -4.58 6.11
N GLU A 65 4.69 -5.27 7.22
CA GLU A 65 5.34 -4.98 8.51
C GLU A 65 6.84 -5.22 8.45
N ASP A 66 7.29 -6.30 7.78
CA ASP A 66 8.71 -6.56 7.56
C ASP A 66 9.38 -5.43 6.75
N PHE A 67 8.73 -4.99 5.67
CA PHE A 67 9.22 -3.84 4.90
C PHE A 67 9.29 -2.57 5.75
N VAL A 68 8.24 -2.29 6.51
CA VAL A 68 8.13 -1.12 7.40
C VAL A 68 9.24 -1.12 8.45
N PHE A 69 9.49 -2.26 9.08
CA PHE A 69 10.55 -2.45 10.05
C PHE A 69 11.93 -2.24 9.42
N SER A 70 12.21 -2.96 8.33
CA SER A 70 13.51 -2.95 7.65
C SER A 70 13.89 -1.58 7.09
N HIS A 71 12.90 -0.81 6.62
CA HIS A 71 13.11 0.52 6.04
C HIS A 71 12.80 1.68 7.00
N ARG A 72 12.47 1.38 8.26
CA ARG A 72 12.13 2.39 9.29
C ARG A 72 11.02 3.34 8.84
N VAL A 73 10.00 2.80 8.18
CA VAL A 73 8.85 3.57 7.70
C VAL A 73 8.05 4.06 8.90
N LYS A 74 7.87 5.38 9.02
CA LYS A 74 7.18 6.00 10.17
C LYS A 74 5.67 5.77 10.16
N ALA A 75 5.08 5.69 8.98
CA ALA A 75 3.64 5.57 8.81
C ALA A 75 3.32 4.94 7.45
N PHE A 76 2.31 4.07 7.42
CA PHE A 76 1.88 3.40 6.20
C PHE A 76 0.39 3.07 6.23
N ILE A 77 -0.13 2.81 5.03
CA ILE A 77 -1.49 2.36 4.76
C ILE A 77 -1.36 1.21 3.75
N CYS A 78 -1.98 0.07 4.05
CA CYS A 78 -2.12 -1.03 3.10
C CYS A 78 -3.41 -0.80 2.30
N LEU A 79 -3.34 -0.85 0.98
CA LEU A 79 -4.50 -0.76 0.09
C LEU A 79 -4.68 -2.11 -0.59
N ASP A 80 -5.74 -2.83 -0.23
CA ASP A 80 -5.96 -4.20 -0.71
C ASP A 80 -7.45 -4.55 -0.65
N ASP A 81 -7.92 -5.42 -1.54
CA ASP A 81 -9.28 -5.92 -1.56
C ASP A 81 -9.47 -7.22 -0.78
N ASP A 82 -8.39 -7.99 -0.59
CA ASP A 82 -8.43 -9.29 0.08
C ASP A 82 -8.07 -9.16 1.57
N GLU A 83 -9.11 -8.92 2.38
CA GLU A 83 -9.01 -8.84 3.83
C GLU A 83 -8.50 -10.14 4.48
N SER A 84 -8.61 -11.30 3.82
CA SER A 84 -8.14 -12.58 4.37
C SER A 84 -6.62 -12.66 4.49
N LEU A 85 -5.90 -11.82 3.73
CA LEU A 85 -4.45 -11.70 3.78
C LEU A 85 -3.95 -10.82 4.94
N PHE A 86 -4.86 -10.34 5.79
CA PHE A 86 -4.56 -9.49 6.94
C PHE A 86 -5.19 -10.09 8.23
N PRO A 87 -4.63 -9.80 9.41
CA PRO A 87 -5.29 -10.09 10.68
C PRO A 87 -6.66 -9.40 10.78
N VAL A 88 -7.60 -10.01 11.49
CA VAL A 88 -8.92 -9.40 11.72
C VAL A 88 -8.75 -8.04 12.41
N GLY A 89 -9.36 -7.00 11.83
CA GLY A 89 -9.28 -5.64 12.36
C GLY A 89 -7.90 -4.98 12.18
N TYR A 90 -7.06 -5.47 11.25
CA TYR A 90 -5.73 -4.93 11.02
C TYR A 90 -5.78 -3.41 10.76
N PRO A 91 -5.19 -2.59 11.64
CA PRO A 91 -5.45 -1.16 11.64
C PRO A 91 -4.89 -0.48 10.40
N HIS A 92 -3.89 -1.07 9.73
CA HIS A 92 -3.24 -0.50 8.56
C HIS A 92 -3.99 -0.72 7.24
N LEU A 93 -4.98 -1.61 7.21
CA LEU A 93 -5.75 -1.89 5.99
C LEU A 93 -6.75 -0.78 5.67
N GLN A 94 -6.72 -0.29 4.44
CA GLN A 94 -7.82 0.35 3.76
C GLN A 94 -8.35 -0.67 2.75
N LYS A 95 -9.48 -1.29 3.08
CA LYS A 95 -10.10 -2.30 2.22
C LYS A 95 -10.68 -1.63 0.97
N THR A 96 -10.36 -2.17 -0.20
CA THR A 96 -11.02 -1.84 -1.47
C THR A 96 -11.95 -2.95 -1.91
N ASN A 97 -12.71 -2.72 -2.98
CA ASN A 97 -13.54 -3.76 -3.58
C ASN A 97 -12.80 -4.40 -4.75
N TYR A 98 -12.82 -5.73 -4.84
CA TYR A 98 -12.15 -6.46 -5.93
C TYR A 98 -12.63 -6.03 -7.34
N TYR A 99 -13.93 -5.78 -7.51
CA TYR A 99 -14.54 -5.48 -8.80
C TYR A 99 -14.42 -4.00 -9.19
N THR A 100 -14.57 -3.09 -8.22
CA THR A 100 -14.56 -1.65 -8.50
C THR A 100 -13.22 -0.98 -8.18
N GLY A 101 -12.33 -1.69 -7.48
CA GLY A 101 -11.09 -1.13 -6.95
C GLY A 101 -11.35 0.02 -5.97
N LEU A 102 -10.48 1.02 -6.06
CA LEU A 102 -10.60 2.28 -5.32
C LEU A 102 -11.75 3.13 -5.89
N THR A 103 -12.53 3.76 -5.02
CA THR A 103 -13.58 4.71 -5.40
C THR A 103 -13.25 6.14 -4.95
N GLU A 104 -14.00 7.13 -5.42
CA GLU A 104 -13.87 8.52 -4.95
C GLU A 104 -14.16 8.67 -3.43
N SER A 105 -15.04 7.82 -2.88
CA SER A 105 -15.31 7.79 -1.43
C SER A 105 -14.07 7.35 -0.65
N ASP A 106 -13.38 6.32 -1.15
CA ASP A 106 -12.15 5.81 -0.53
C ASP A 106 -11.04 6.86 -0.55
N LEU A 107 -10.98 7.72 -1.58
CA LEU A 107 -10.02 8.82 -1.64
C LEU A 107 -10.18 9.81 -0.49
N ALA A 108 -11.42 10.11 -0.08
CA ALA A 108 -11.66 11.01 1.04
C ALA A 108 -11.16 10.41 2.37
N ALA A 109 -11.41 9.11 2.57
CA ALA A 109 -10.93 8.37 3.74
C ALA A 109 -9.40 8.29 3.77
N LEU A 110 -8.77 7.92 2.65
CA LEU A 110 -7.31 7.85 2.51
C LEU A 110 -6.63 9.21 2.73
N ASN A 111 -7.19 10.29 2.17
CA ASN A 111 -6.66 11.63 2.35
C ASN A 111 -6.72 12.07 3.83
N THR A 112 -7.85 11.81 4.50
CA THR A 112 -8.02 12.09 5.93
C THR A 112 -7.00 11.32 6.75
N ARG A 113 -6.85 10.02 6.46
CA ARG A 113 -5.92 9.13 7.14
C ARG A 113 -4.46 9.55 6.93
N TYR A 114 -4.08 9.94 5.71
CA TYR A 114 -2.77 10.49 5.42
C TYR A 114 -2.47 11.72 6.30
N HIS A 115 -3.37 12.70 6.36
CA HIS A 115 -3.13 13.89 7.17
C HIS A 115 -3.06 13.61 8.68
N LEU A 116 -3.83 12.65 9.18
CA LEU A 116 -3.70 12.20 10.58
C LEU A 116 -2.33 11.59 10.86
N LEU A 117 -1.84 10.73 9.95
CA LEU A 117 -0.51 10.14 10.05
C LEU A 117 0.58 11.21 9.99
N MET A 118 0.50 12.14 9.04
CA MET A 118 1.51 13.20 8.89
C MET A 118 1.56 14.13 10.12
N LYS A 119 0.41 14.47 10.72
CA LYS A 119 0.37 15.28 11.96
C LYS A 119 1.13 14.63 13.12
N ARG A 120 1.05 13.31 13.24
CA ARG A 120 1.74 12.55 14.29
C ARG A 120 3.27 12.63 14.18
N TRP A 121 3.79 12.89 12.99
CA TRP A 121 5.23 12.87 12.68
C TRP A 121 5.79 14.22 12.25
N ALA A 122 5.02 15.30 12.40
CA ALA A 122 5.41 16.67 12.08
C ALA A 122 6.24 17.36 13.18
N SER A 123 6.59 16.62 14.24
CA SER A 123 7.45 17.04 15.36
C SER A 123 8.91 16.67 15.12
#